data_AF-I6YXG7-F1
#
_entry.id   AF-I6YXG7-F1
#
_cell.length_a   1.000
_cell.length_b   1.000
_cell.length_c   1.000
_cell.angle_alpha   90.00
_cell.angle_beta   90.00
_cell.angle_gamma   90.00
#
_symmetry.space_group_name_H-M   'P 1'
#
loop_
_entity.id
_entity.type
_entity.pdbx_description
1 polymer ?
#
loop_
_entity_poly.entity_id
_entity_poly.type
_entity_poly.pdbx_seq_one_letter_code
_entity_poly.pdbx_strand_id
1 'polypeptide(L)' 'MENLKVLLIEDDPNIAELIDIHLKDLGYELEHETNGNNVLKKALNGLTL' A
#
# COMPACT_ATOMS: atom_id res chain seq x y z
N MET A 1 -18.22 1.51 7.49
CA MET A 1 -17.04 2.40 7.50
C MET A 1 -16.37 2.25 6.15
N GLU A 2 -15.96 3.34 5.52
CA GLU A 2 -15.21 3.23 4.27
C GLU A 2 -13.84 2.61 4.58
N ASN A 3 -13.48 1.53 3.88
CA ASN A 3 -12.14 0.97 3.93
C ASN A 3 -11.20 1.93 3.19
N LEU A 4 -10.46 2.73 3.94
CA LEU A 4 -9.42 3.59 3.39
C LEU A 4 -8.31 2.70 2.81
N LYS A 5 -7.93 2.96 1.56
CA LYS A 5 -6.89 2.24 0.83
C LYS A 5 -5.57 2.99 0.91
N VAL A 6 -4.49 2.28 1.18
CA VAL A 6 -3.14 2.81 1.36
C VAL A 6 -2.21 2.18 0.33
N LEU A 7 -1.46 3.01 -0.39
CA LEU A 7 -0.35 2.56 -1.25
C LEU A 7 0.98 2.75 -0.49
N LEU A 8 1.64 1.65 -0.14
CA LEU A 8 2.94 1.66 0.53
C LEU A 8 4.06 1.47 -0.50
N ILE A 9 5.07 2.33 -0.41
CA ILE A 9 6.35 2.18 -1.11
C ILE A 9 7.42 1.90 -0.07
N GLU A 10 7.96 0.70 -0.08
CA GLU A 10 8.96 0.23 0.89
C GLU A 10 9.83 -0.84 0.23
N ASP A 11 11.16 -0.74 0.33
CA ASP A 11 12.10 -1.66 -0.32
C ASP A 11 12.48 -2.87 0.55
N ASP A 12 12.34 -2.77 1.87
CA ASP A 12 12.54 -3.90 2.77
C ASP A 12 11.24 -4.70 2.96
N PRO A 13 11.17 -5.97 2.50
CA PRO A 13 9.96 -6.77 2.61
C PRO A 13 9.53 -7.05 4.06
N ASN A 14 10.47 -7.08 5.03
CA ASN A 14 10.14 -7.32 6.43
C ASN A 14 9.46 -6.09 7.05
N ILE A 15 9.89 -4.89 6.66
CA ILE A 15 9.26 -3.64 7.09
C ILE A 15 7.88 -3.50 6.45
N ALA A 16 7.75 -3.84 5.16
CA ALA A 16 6.45 -3.83 4.48
C ALA A 16 5.43 -4.76 5.14
N GLU A 17 5.84 -5.98 5.52
CA GLU A 17 4.99 -6.94 6.23
C GLU A 17 4.56 -6.42 7.61
N LEU A 18 5.48 -5.83 8.37
CA LEU A 18 5.15 -5.24 9.67
C LEU A 18 4.10 -4.13 9.56
N ILE A 19 4.21 -3.27 8.55
CA ILE A 19 3.27 -2.17 8.29
C ILE A 19 1.89 -2.73 7.87
N ASP A 20 1.87 -3.75 7.01
CA ASP A 20 0.65 -4.42 6.55
C ASP A 20 -0.18 -4.99 7.70
N ILE A 21 0.47 -5.69 8.65
CA ILE A 21 -0.18 -6.23 9.85
C ILE A 21 -0.88 -5.11 10.63
N HIS A 22 -0.15 -4.03 10.94
CA HIS A 22 -0.70 -2.93 11.75
C HIS A 22 -1.82 -2.16 11.05
N LEU A 23 -1.73 -1.96 9.73
CA LEU A 23 -2.76 -1.27 8.97
C LEU A 23 -4.02 -2.12 8.81
N LYS A 24 -3.87 -3.44 8.63
CA LYS A 24 -4.99 -4.38 8.61
C LYS A 24 -5.71 -4.44 9.95
N ASP A 25 -4.99 -4.44 11.07
CA ASP A 25 -5.59 -4.40 12.41
C ASP A 25 -6.42 -3.13 12.64
N LEU A 26 -6.07 -2.03 11.96
CA LEU A 26 -6.81 -0.77 11.99
C LEU A 26 -7.94 -0.69 10.95
N GLY A 27 -8.13 -1.73 10.12
CA GLY A 27 -9.19 -1.82 9.12
C GLY A 27 -8.87 -1.19 7.76
N TYR A 28 -7.60 -0.90 7.47
CA TYR A 28 -7.15 -0.41 6.17
C TYR A 28 -6.84 -1.55 5.20
N GLU A 29 -6.99 -1.27 3.91
CA GLU A 29 -6.49 -2.13 2.83
C GLU A 29 -5.15 -1.58 2.34
N LEU A 30 -4.11 -2.42 2.39
CA LEU A 30 -2.77 -2.05 1.94
C LEU A 30 -2.46 -2.65 0.57
N GLU A 31 -1.91 -1.83 -0.31
CA GLU A 31 -1.25 -2.25 -1.54
C GLU A 31 0.24 -1.87 -1.44
N HIS A 32 1.13 -2.84 -1.61
CA HIS A 32 2.58 -2.63 -1.50
C HIS A 32 3.25 -2.73 -2.86
N GLU A 33 4.13 -1.77 -3.17
CA GLU A 33 4.97 -1.78 -4.36
C GLU A 33 6.41 -1.42 -3.99
N THR A 34 7.36 -2.16 -4.56
CA THR A 34 8.80 -1.89 -4.42
C THR A 34 9.36 -1.12 -5.63
N ASN A 35 8.57 -0.99 -6.69
CA ASN A 35 9.02 -0.41 -7.96
C ASN A 35 8.43 1.00 -8.17
N GLY A 36 9.28 2.02 -8.15
CA GLY A 36 8.86 3.41 -8.31
C GLY A 36 8.09 3.73 -9.60
N ASN A 37 8.35 3.03 -10.71
CA ASN A 37 7.58 3.23 -11.95
C ASN A 37 6.16 2.68 -11.84
N ASN A 38 5.96 1.57 -11.11
CA ASN A 38 4.64 1.03 -10.85
C ASN A 38 3.86 1.95 -9.91
N VAL A 39 4.52 2.45 -8.86
CA VAL A 39 3.94 3.41 -7.91
C VAL A 39 3.39 4.63 -8.64
N LEU A 40 4.20 5.25 -9.50
CA LEU A 40 3.80 6.47 -10.22
C LEU A 40 2.56 6.23 -11.08
N LYS A 41 2.50 5.09 -11.79
CA LYS A 41 1.31 4.71 -12.58
C LYS A 41 0.07 4.54 -11.70
N LYS A 42 0.20 3.88 -10.56
CA LYS A 42 -0.92 3.62 -9.63
C LYS A 42 -1.40 4.89 -8.94
N ALA A 43 -0.50 5.79 -8.57
CA ALA A 43 -0.84 7.07 -7.97
C ALA A 43 -1.58 7.99 -8.95
N LEU A 44 -1.15 8.02 -10.22
CA LEU A 44 -1.68 8.94 -11.24
C LEU A 44 -3.02 8.49 -11.84
N ASN A 45 -3.30 7.19 -11.93
CA ASN A 45 -4.56 6.70 -12.49
C ASN A 45 -5.73 6.78 -11.51
N GLY A 46 -5.52 7.38 -10.32
CA GLY A 46 -6.24 6.98 -9.12
C GLY A 46 -5.91 5.52 -8.78
N LEU A 47 -6.06 5.10 -7.53
CA LEU A 47 -5.99 3.68 -7.18
C LEU A 47 -7.06 2.92 -7.99
N THR A 48 -6.71 2.51 -9.20
CA THR A 48 -7.57 1.72 -10.09
C THR A 48 -7.33 0.29 -9.68
N LEU A 49 -8.17 -0.18 -8.76
CA LEU A 49 -8.39 -1.59 -8.48
C LEU A 49 -9.50 -2.10 -9.40
#